data_AF-A0A537SJT7-F1
#
_entry.id   AF-A0A537SJT7-F1
#
_cell.length_a   1.000
_cell.length_b   1.000
_cell.length_c   1.000
_cell.angle_alpha   90.00
_cell.angle_beta   90.00
_cell.angle_gamma   90.00
#
_symmetry.space_group_name_H-M   'P 1'
#
loop_
_entity.id
_entity.type
_entity.pdbx_description
1 polymer ?
#
loop_
_entity_poly.entity_id
_entity_poly.type
_entity_poly.pdbx_seq_one_letter_code
_entity_poly.pdbx_strand_id
1 'polypeptide(L)'
;MLLVLIGLLDRHEQEITAGLSRIYQRYLASQADPSSNPRARAAVEAERAVVGRGRQVAMTETFQDQPKLVGTGAVGSANQGMAVALSADGNTAIVGGPGANNADRDRPASIGPAGAAWVFTQSGGVWRQQAKLVGTTSEYGGGLWSQGASVAVSADGNTAIVGGPSDNRTTGAAWVFTRSSDGWTQHGNKLVGSGAGEAALPPGQGMCVAVSADGKTAIVGGWRTEGVWVFTRSGSVWTQQGKLISTGAVGRLGTSIALSADGNIAIVGGPGDNPWDRSVPFGLGAAGAAWVFTRSGGVWTQQNKLISTGAVGRLGTSIALSADGNIAIVGGFAEDGGVAVVFTRGSG
;
A
#
# COMPACT_ATOMS: atom_id res chain seq x y z
N MET A 1 38.19 42.72 37.99
CA MET A 1 37.74 41.32 37.80
C MET A 1 37.09 41.14 36.41
N LEU A 2 37.75 41.63 35.34
CA LEU A 2 37.33 41.50 33.94
C LEU A 2 38.51 41.12 33.01
N LEU A 3 39.72 40.97 33.58
CA LEU A 3 40.93 40.55 32.87
C LEU A 3 41.32 39.07 33.12
N VAL A 4 40.56 38.36 33.96
CA VAL A 4 40.76 36.92 34.22
C VAL A 4 39.85 36.04 33.35
N LEU A 5 38.76 36.58 32.80
CA LEU A 5 37.82 35.82 31.95
C LEU A 5 38.27 35.72 30.47
N ILE A 6 39.11 36.63 29.98
CA ILE A 6 39.60 36.60 28.59
C ILE A 6 40.71 35.53 28.41
N GLY A 7 41.53 35.28 29.44
CA GLY A 7 42.58 34.26 29.39
C GLY A 7 42.11 32.80 29.50
N LEU A 8 40.88 32.57 29.98
CA LEU A 8 40.29 31.22 30.06
C LEU A 8 39.58 30.79 28.76
N LEU A 9 39.04 31.76 28.00
CA LEU A 9 38.43 31.48 26.69
C LEU A 9 39.50 31.07 25.65
N ASP A 10 40.68 31.71 25.69
CA ASP A 10 41.75 31.49 24.71
C ASP A 10 42.45 30.12 24.88
N ARG A 11 42.53 29.58 26.11
CA ARG A 11 43.02 28.19 26.33
C ARG A 11 42.02 27.13 25.88
N HIS A 12 40.73 27.37 26.04
CA HIS A 12 39.71 26.38 25.69
C HIS A 12 39.51 26.27 24.17
N GLU A 13 39.75 27.35 23.40
CA GLU A 13 39.79 27.30 21.94
C GLU A 13 41.07 26.66 21.37
N GLN A 14 42.22 26.83 22.03
CA GLN A 14 43.47 26.18 21.60
C GLN A 14 43.45 24.65 21.83
N GLU A 15 42.82 24.17 22.91
CA GLU A 15 42.69 22.72 23.17
C GLU A 15 41.67 22.02 22.24
N ILE A 16 40.58 22.69 21.87
CA ILE A 16 39.60 22.16 20.89
C ILE A 16 40.22 22.08 19.48
N THR A 17 41.03 23.07 19.10
CA THR A 17 41.70 23.11 17.78
C THR A 17 42.81 22.06 17.66
N ALA A 18 43.54 21.77 18.75
CA ALA A 18 44.56 20.72 18.79
C ALA A 18 43.98 19.29 18.78
N GLY A 19 42.79 19.08 19.33
CA GLY A 19 42.08 17.80 19.31
C GLY A 19 41.53 17.44 17.92
N LEU A 20 40.96 18.43 17.21
CA LEU A 20 40.43 18.27 15.85
C LEU A 20 41.53 17.98 14.82
N SER A 21 42.74 18.53 15.01
CA SER A 21 43.91 18.27 14.17
C SER A 21 44.33 16.80 14.15
N ARG A 22 44.31 16.08 15.28
CA ARG A 22 44.73 14.67 15.33
C ARG A 22 43.74 13.71 14.69
N ILE A 23 42.44 13.98 14.80
CA ILE A 23 41.39 13.17 14.16
C ILE A 23 41.42 13.38 12.65
N TYR A 24 41.61 14.63 12.20
CA TYR A 24 41.73 14.96 10.79
C TYR A 24 43.01 14.39 10.16
N GLN A 25 44.14 14.41 10.88
CA GLN A 25 45.39 13.77 10.44
C GLN A 25 45.27 12.23 10.34
N ARG A 26 44.51 11.58 11.24
CA ARG A 26 44.21 10.14 11.14
C ARG A 26 43.27 9.82 9.97
N TYR A 27 42.29 10.68 9.70
CA TYR A 27 41.42 10.57 8.54
C TYR A 27 42.23 10.70 7.23
N LEU A 28 43.13 11.68 7.13
CA LEU A 28 44.03 11.82 5.98
C LEU A 28 45.00 10.63 5.84
N ALA A 29 45.50 10.06 6.94
CA ALA A 29 46.31 8.84 6.91
C ALA A 29 45.51 7.59 6.47
N SER A 30 44.20 7.55 6.75
CA SER A 30 43.30 6.49 6.27
C SER A 30 42.87 6.65 4.80
N GLN A 31 43.05 7.86 4.24
CA GLN A 31 42.82 8.20 2.83
C GLN A 31 44.13 8.15 2.01
N ALA A 32 45.27 7.91 2.66
CA ALA A 32 46.56 7.80 1.97
C ALA A 32 46.60 6.53 1.12
N ASP A 33 47.01 6.69 -0.14
CA ASP A 33 47.17 5.64 -1.13
C ASP A 33 47.92 4.41 -0.53
N PRO A 34 47.31 3.20 -0.59
CA PRO A 34 47.92 1.94 -0.14
C PRO A 34 49.30 1.65 -0.75
N SER A 35 49.69 2.35 -1.82
CA SER A 35 50.99 2.23 -2.49
C SER A 35 52.21 2.52 -1.61
N SER A 36 52.04 3.20 -0.47
CA SER A 36 53.13 3.65 0.40
C SER A 36 53.52 2.69 1.54
N ASN A 37 52.76 1.62 1.80
CA ASN A 37 53.04 0.65 2.88
C ASN A 37 53.27 -0.78 2.33
N PRO A 38 54.52 -1.29 2.33
CA PRO A 38 54.87 -2.61 1.80
C PRO A 38 54.15 -3.79 2.47
N ARG A 39 53.83 -3.68 3.77
CA ARG A 39 53.11 -4.74 4.51
C ARG A 39 51.62 -4.75 4.22
N ALA A 40 51.01 -3.59 3.99
CA ALA A 40 49.62 -3.48 3.55
C ALA A 40 49.45 -4.00 2.11
N ARG A 41 50.43 -3.75 1.25
CA ARG A 41 50.47 -4.22 -0.14
C ARG A 41 50.51 -5.75 -0.23
N ALA A 42 51.36 -6.39 0.57
CA ALA A 42 51.44 -7.85 0.64
C ALA A 42 50.15 -8.50 1.19
N ALA A 43 49.46 -7.84 2.12
CA ALA A 43 48.18 -8.32 2.65
C ALA A 43 47.05 -8.23 1.60
N VAL A 44 46.98 -7.12 0.85
CA VAL A 44 45.99 -6.92 -0.22
C VAL A 44 46.25 -7.83 -1.42
N GLU A 45 47.52 -8.09 -1.76
CA GLU A 45 47.89 -9.01 -2.85
C GLU A 45 47.61 -10.48 -2.47
N ALA A 46 47.78 -10.85 -1.19
CA ALA A 46 47.39 -12.16 -0.68
C ALA A 46 45.85 -12.35 -0.67
N GLU A 47 45.08 -11.33 -0.29
CA GLU A 47 43.60 -11.36 -0.37
C GLU A 47 43.10 -11.46 -1.82
N ARG A 48 43.68 -10.70 -2.75
CA ARG A 48 43.32 -10.74 -4.18
C ARG A 48 43.66 -12.09 -4.83
N ALA A 49 44.75 -12.74 -4.40
CA ALA A 49 45.13 -14.07 -4.87
C ALA A 49 44.17 -15.18 -4.39
N VAL A 50 43.51 -15.00 -3.24
CA VAL A 50 42.47 -15.91 -2.74
C VAL A 50 41.13 -15.70 -3.46
N VAL A 51 40.77 -14.45 -3.77
CA VAL A 51 39.54 -14.11 -4.52
C VAL A 51 39.61 -14.56 -5.98
N GLY A 52 40.80 -14.63 -6.58
CA GLY A 52 41.01 -15.05 -7.98
C GLY A 52 40.78 -16.54 -8.29
N ARG A 53 40.46 -17.39 -7.30
CA ARG A 53 40.19 -18.84 -7.51
C ARG A 53 38.75 -19.27 -7.21
N GLY A 54 37.85 -18.33 -6.93
CA GLY A 54 36.42 -18.60 -6.96
C GLY A 54 35.87 -18.14 -8.30
N ARG A 55 35.43 -19.06 -9.16
CA ARG A 55 34.56 -18.71 -10.29
C ARG A 55 33.24 -18.21 -9.71
N GLN A 56 33.18 -16.94 -9.30
CA GLN A 56 31.95 -16.27 -8.93
C GLN A 56 31.20 -16.04 -10.25
N VAL A 57 30.40 -17.04 -10.65
CA VAL A 57 29.35 -16.82 -11.62
C VAL A 57 28.37 -15.90 -10.89
N ALA A 58 28.54 -14.60 -11.05
CA ALA A 58 27.55 -13.63 -10.64
C ALA A 58 26.31 -13.90 -11.50
N MET A 59 25.42 -14.75 -10.98
CA MET A 59 24.08 -14.88 -11.51
C MET A 59 23.43 -13.53 -11.24
N THR A 60 23.52 -12.64 -12.23
CA THR A 60 22.96 -11.31 -12.11
C THR A 60 21.47 -11.47 -12.33
N GLU A 61 20.77 -11.89 -11.28
CA GLU A 61 19.31 -11.95 -11.26
C GLU A 61 18.81 -10.52 -11.47
N THR A 62 18.37 -10.26 -12.69
CA THR A 62 17.87 -8.96 -13.13
C THR A 62 16.40 -9.13 -13.48
N PHE A 63 15.60 -8.10 -13.23
CA PHE A 63 14.26 -8.05 -13.77
C PHE A 63 14.36 -8.01 -15.29
N GLN A 64 13.70 -8.96 -15.94
CA GLN A 64 13.60 -9.06 -17.39
C GLN A 64 12.15 -8.83 -17.79
N ASP A 65 11.94 -8.05 -18.83
CA ASP A 65 10.60 -7.85 -19.38
C ASP A 65 9.99 -9.19 -19.82
N GLN A 66 8.73 -9.37 -19.49
CA GLN A 66 7.90 -10.49 -19.95
C GLN A 66 6.85 -9.97 -20.93
N PRO A 67 6.22 -10.85 -21.72
CA PRO A 67 5.08 -10.47 -22.55
C PRO A 67 3.99 -9.75 -21.74
N LYS A 68 3.40 -8.71 -22.33
CA LYS A 68 2.34 -7.93 -21.68
C LYS A 68 1.14 -8.81 -21.34
N LEU A 69 0.60 -8.63 -20.13
CA LEU A 69 -0.67 -9.24 -19.74
C LEU A 69 -1.83 -8.44 -20.33
N VAL A 70 -2.41 -8.92 -21.42
CA VAL A 70 -3.56 -8.28 -22.08
C VAL A 70 -4.79 -9.13 -21.86
N GLY A 71 -5.76 -8.56 -21.14
CA GLY A 71 -7.03 -9.20 -20.83
C GLY A 71 -7.92 -9.30 -22.07
N THR A 72 -8.51 -10.46 -22.30
CA THR A 72 -9.48 -10.70 -23.37
C THR A 72 -10.91 -10.58 -22.83
N GLY A 73 -11.87 -10.42 -23.74
CA GLY A 73 -13.29 -10.30 -23.40
C GLY A 73 -13.74 -8.91 -22.94
N ALA A 74 -12.86 -7.89 -22.95
CA ALA A 74 -13.28 -6.50 -22.84
C ALA A 74 -13.94 -6.02 -24.13
N VAL A 75 -14.90 -5.10 -24.03
CA VAL A 75 -15.44 -4.35 -25.18
C VAL A 75 -15.08 -2.89 -25.00
N GLY A 76 -14.40 -2.27 -25.96
CA GLY A 76 -13.93 -0.89 -25.81
C GLY A 76 -12.73 -0.75 -24.86
N SER A 77 -12.49 0.47 -24.36
CA SER A 77 -11.33 0.74 -23.49
C SER A 77 -11.59 0.22 -22.07
N ALA A 78 -10.91 -0.88 -21.71
CA ALA A 78 -10.98 -1.47 -20.38
C ALA A 78 -10.27 -0.63 -19.29
N ASN A 79 -9.32 0.23 -19.66
CA ASN A 79 -8.38 0.87 -18.74
C ASN A 79 -7.67 -0.18 -17.83
N GLN A 80 -7.36 -1.33 -18.41
CA GLN A 80 -6.69 -2.43 -17.71
C GLN A 80 -5.31 -1.97 -17.22
N GLY A 81 -4.95 -2.37 -16.00
CA GLY A 81 -3.70 -1.98 -15.36
C GLY A 81 -3.83 -0.82 -14.39
N MET A 82 -5.03 -0.25 -14.23
CA MET A 82 -5.31 0.79 -13.23
C MET A 82 -5.04 0.30 -11.79
N ALA A 83 -5.27 -0.98 -11.53
CA ALA A 83 -4.96 -1.63 -10.27
C ALA A 83 -4.35 -3.02 -10.54
N VAL A 84 -3.38 -3.42 -9.73
CA VAL A 84 -2.70 -4.72 -9.84
C VAL A 84 -2.47 -5.32 -8.46
N ALA A 85 -2.51 -6.64 -8.34
CA ALA A 85 -2.05 -7.38 -7.17
C ALA A 85 -1.49 -8.75 -7.57
N LEU A 86 -0.65 -9.32 -6.71
CA LEU A 86 0.06 -10.58 -6.91
C LEU A 86 -0.07 -11.46 -5.66
N SER A 87 -0.23 -12.77 -5.84
CA SER A 87 -0.19 -13.75 -4.76
C SER A 87 1.21 -13.86 -4.15
N ALA A 88 1.32 -14.42 -2.94
CA ALA A 88 2.58 -14.47 -2.20
C ALA A 88 3.64 -15.34 -2.90
N ASP A 89 3.20 -16.36 -3.63
CA ASP A 89 4.06 -17.24 -4.43
C ASP A 89 4.43 -16.66 -5.81
N GLY A 90 3.89 -15.48 -6.16
CA GLY A 90 4.14 -14.81 -7.43
C GLY A 90 3.46 -15.45 -8.64
N ASN A 91 2.59 -16.46 -8.45
CA ASN A 91 2.05 -17.24 -9.56
C ASN A 91 0.64 -16.82 -10.00
N THR A 92 -0.05 -15.98 -9.23
CA THR A 92 -1.39 -15.46 -9.57
C THR A 92 -1.38 -13.95 -9.52
N ALA A 93 -1.66 -13.30 -10.64
CA ALA A 93 -1.81 -11.86 -10.75
C ALA A 93 -3.26 -11.50 -11.04
N ILE A 94 -3.74 -10.42 -10.44
CA ILE A 94 -5.03 -9.81 -10.79
C ILE A 94 -4.79 -8.40 -11.30
N VAL A 95 -5.45 -8.05 -12.39
CA VAL A 95 -5.33 -6.75 -13.06
C VAL A 95 -6.71 -6.14 -13.23
N GLY A 96 -6.98 -5.00 -12.60
CA GLY A 96 -8.23 -4.27 -12.68
C GLY A 96 -8.31 -3.37 -13.91
N GLY A 97 -9.53 -3.22 -14.46
CA GLY A 97 -9.86 -2.31 -15.56
C GLY A 97 -11.25 -1.69 -15.38
N PRO A 98 -11.33 -0.48 -14.79
CA PRO A 98 -12.58 0.19 -14.46
C PRO A 98 -13.23 0.95 -15.62
N GLY A 99 -12.77 0.76 -16.86
CA GLY A 99 -13.21 1.55 -18.02
C GLY A 99 -14.73 1.63 -18.17
N ALA A 100 -15.28 2.85 -18.19
CA ALA A 100 -16.72 3.13 -18.25
C ALA A 100 -17.40 2.70 -19.55
N ASN A 101 -16.63 2.28 -20.56
CA ASN A 101 -17.14 1.79 -21.84
C ASN A 101 -17.00 0.28 -22.00
N ASN A 102 -16.59 -0.44 -20.93
CA ASN A 102 -16.50 -1.89 -20.94
C ASN A 102 -17.91 -2.50 -20.87
N ALA A 103 -18.60 -2.48 -22.00
CA ALA A 103 -19.89 -3.15 -22.16
C ALA A 103 -19.62 -4.65 -22.28
N ASP A 104 -19.71 -5.39 -21.18
CA ASP A 104 -19.56 -6.84 -21.24
C ASP A 104 -20.57 -7.43 -22.23
N ARG A 105 -20.09 -8.02 -23.34
CA ARG A 105 -20.92 -8.43 -24.49
C ARG A 105 -21.99 -9.45 -24.07
N ASP A 106 -21.70 -10.21 -23.03
CA ASP A 106 -22.58 -11.26 -22.51
C ASP A 106 -23.65 -10.70 -21.54
N ARG A 107 -23.70 -9.37 -21.35
CA ARG A 107 -24.61 -8.71 -20.42
C ARG A 107 -25.72 -7.94 -21.15
N PRO A 108 -26.97 -7.98 -20.66
CA PRO A 108 -28.03 -7.14 -21.18
C PRO A 108 -27.66 -5.66 -21.10
N ALA A 109 -27.91 -4.90 -22.19
CA ALA A 109 -27.63 -3.47 -22.27
C ALA A 109 -28.32 -2.64 -21.16
N SER A 110 -29.39 -3.18 -20.56
CA SER A 110 -30.13 -2.58 -19.45
C SER A 110 -29.38 -2.53 -18.11
N ILE A 111 -28.24 -3.21 -17.96
CA ILE A 111 -27.44 -3.20 -16.72
C ILE A 111 -26.35 -2.11 -16.74
N GLY A 112 -26.10 -1.49 -17.91
CA GLY A 112 -25.09 -0.46 -18.10
C GLY A 112 -23.66 -1.02 -18.22
N PRO A 113 -22.66 -0.17 -18.51
CA PRO A 113 -21.28 -0.60 -18.63
C PRO A 113 -20.71 -1.09 -17.30
N ALA A 114 -19.85 -2.11 -17.36
CA ALA A 114 -19.24 -2.72 -16.20
C ALA A 114 -17.72 -2.68 -16.32
N GLY A 115 -17.03 -2.23 -15.28
CA GLY A 115 -15.61 -2.51 -15.16
C GLY A 115 -15.36 -4.02 -14.94
N ALA A 116 -14.12 -4.47 -15.01
CA ALA A 116 -13.76 -5.87 -14.76
C ALA A 116 -12.37 -5.99 -14.13
N ALA A 117 -12.04 -7.20 -13.69
CA ALA A 117 -10.66 -7.58 -13.41
C ALA A 117 -10.29 -8.86 -14.16
N TRP A 118 -9.02 -9.05 -14.47
CA TRP A 118 -8.51 -10.26 -15.13
C TRP A 118 -7.54 -10.97 -14.21
N VAL A 119 -7.70 -12.28 -14.09
CA VAL A 119 -6.75 -13.14 -13.38
C VAL A 119 -5.83 -13.78 -14.38
N PHE A 120 -4.53 -13.68 -14.14
CA PHE A 120 -3.47 -14.36 -14.88
C PHE A 120 -2.76 -15.30 -13.93
N THR A 121 -2.40 -16.49 -14.44
CA THR A 121 -1.58 -17.45 -13.71
C THR A 121 -0.32 -17.77 -14.49
N GLN A 122 0.78 -17.91 -13.77
CA GLN A 122 2.06 -18.29 -14.32
C GLN A 122 2.28 -19.81 -14.17
N SER A 123 2.85 -20.42 -15.20
CA SER A 123 3.47 -21.75 -15.09
C SER A 123 4.69 -21.81 -15.99
N GLY A 124 5.85 -22.19 -15.43
CA GLY A 124 7.10 -22.33 -16.19
C GLY A 124 7.57 -21.03 -16.86
N GLY A 125 7.37 -19.88 -16.20
CA GLY A 125 7.72 -18.57 -16.75
C GLY A 125 6.64 -17.94 -17.63
N VAL A 126 5.60 -18.68 -18.01
CA VAL A 126 4.59 -18.23 -18.97
C VAL A 126 3.32 -17.82 -18.25
N TRP A 127 2.89 -16.58 -18.45
CA TRP A 127 1.62 -16.06 -17.96
C TRP A 127 0.47 -16.35 -18.92
N ARG A 128 -0.66 -16.79 -18.39
CA ARG A 128 -1.90 -17.02 -19.14
C ARG A 128 -3.08 -16.44 -18.40
N GLN A 129 -4.01 -15.81 -19.12
CA GLN A 129 -5.28 -15.42 -18.53
C GLN A 129 -6.06 -16.67 -18.13
N GLN A 130 -6.49 -16.72 -16.88
CA GLN A 130 -7.33 -17.78 -16.35
C GLN A 130 -8.80 -17.37 -16.33
N ALA A 131 -9.11 -16.10 -16.02
CA ALA A 131 -10.50 -15.63 -15.95
C ALA A 131 -10.61 -14.12 -16.16
N LYS A 132 -11.79 -13.69 -16.63
CA LYS A 132 -12.31 -12.32 -16.49
C LYS A 132 -13.34 -12.34 -15.36
N LEU A 133 -13.14 -11.52 -14.33
CA LEU A 133 -14.01 -11.39 -13.17
C LEU A 133 -14.93 -10.19 -13.37
N VAL A 134 -16.23 -10.47 -13.41
CA VAL A 134 -17.29 -9.45 -13.48
C VAL A 134 -18.30 -9.76 -12.38
N GLY A 135 -18.64 -8.74 -11.61
CA GLY A 135 -19.56 -8.86 -10.49
C GLY A 135 -21.00 -9.08 -10.95
N THR A 136 -21.81 -9.63 -10.07
CA THR A 136 -23.27 -9.63 -10.20
C THR A 136 -23.85 -8.43 -9.46
N THR A 137 -24.92 -7.90 -10.02
CA THR A 137 -25.71 -6.77 -9.51
C THR A 137 -27.17 -7.09 -9.82
N SER A 138 -28.06 -6.77 -8.89
CA SER A 138 -29.51 -6.85 -9.09
C SER A 138 -30.10 -5.46 -9.42
N GLU A 139 -29.26 -4.43 -9.51
CA GLU A 139 -29.69 -3.05 -9.74
C GLU A 139 -29.88 -2.75 -11.23
N TYR A 140 -31.10 -2.34 -11.61
CA TYR A 140 -31.44 -1.95 -12.98
C TYR A 140 -30.83 -0.58 -13.33
N GLY A 141 -30.13 -0.48 -14.47
CA GLY A 141 -29.69 0.79 -15.05
C GLY A 141 -28.51 1.50 -14.37
N GLY A 142 -27.67 0.81 -13.58
CA GLY A 142 -26.52 1.48 -12.94
C GLY A 142 -25.59 0.63 -12.06
N GLY A 143 -25.51 -0.68 -12.30
CA GLY A 143 -24.66 -1.57 -11.51
C GLY A 143 -23.29 -1.80 -12.15
N LEU A 144 -22.24 -1.91 -11.35
CA LEU A 144 -20.84 -2.27 -11.70
C LEU A 144 -19.97 -1.22 -12.38
N TRP A 145 -20.38 0.05 -12.34
CA TRP A 145 -19.55 1.12 -12.87
C TRP A 145 -18.22 1.16 -12.11
N SER A 146 -17.13 1.25 -12.88
CA SER A 146 -15.76 1.29 -12.34
C SER A 146 -15.34 0.05 -11.52
N GLN A 147 -15.96 -1.12 -11.70
CA GLN A 147 -15.43 -2.36 -11.12
C GLN A 147 -14.00 -2.62 -11.61
N GLY A 148 -13.12 -3.06 -10.71
CA GLY A 148 -11.68 -3.17 -11.02
C GLY A 148 -10.91 -1.87 -10.84
N ALA A 149 -11.53 -0.84 -10.22
CA ALA A 149 -10.81 0.34 -9.76
C ALA A 149 -9.81 0.02 -8.65
N SER A 150 -10.07 -1.05 -7.89
CA SER A 150 -9.13 -1.63 -6.93
C SER A 150 -9.25 -3.15 -6.95
N VAL A 151 -8.13 -3.83 -6.70
CA VAL A 151 -8.06 -5.30 -6.67
C VAL A 151 -7.11 -5.75 -5.57
N ALA A 152 -7.37 -6.91 -4.97
CA ALA A 152 -6.43 -7.63 -4.11
C ALA A 152 -6.63 -9.14 -4.26
N VAL A 153 -5.58 -9.91 -3.94
CA VAL A 153 -5.58 -11.38 -4.00
C VAL A 153 -4.95 -11.95 -2.73
N SER A 154 -5.48 -13.08 -2.23
CA SER A 154 -4.94 -13.79 -1.07
C SER A 154 -3.56 -14.39 -1.36
N ALA A 155 -2.85 -14.77 -0.30
CA ALA A 155 -1.48 -15.29 -0.41
C ALA A 155 -1.41 -16.57 -1.26
N ASP A 156 -2.42 -17.42 -1.16
CA ASP A 156 -2.56 -18.66 -1.93
C ASP A 156 -3.10 -18.45 -3.35
N GLY A 157 -3.42 -17.22 -3.75
CA GLY A 157 -3.95 -16.91 -5.08
C GLY A 157 -5.39 -17.38 -5.32
N ASN A 158 -6.12 -17.87 -4.31
CA ASN A 158 -7.44 -18.48 -4.50
C ASN A 158 -8.63 -17.59 -4.13
N THR A 159 -8.40 -16.46 -3.48
CA THR A 159 -9.44 -15.47 -3.17
C THR A 159 -9.04 -14.13 -3.75
N ALA A 160 -9.91 -13.53 -4.55
CA ALA A 160 -9.71 -12.19 -5.10
C ALA A 160 -10.85 -11.29 -4.65
N ILE A 161 -10.54 -10.03 -4.38
CA ILE A 161 -11.53 -8.99 -4.15
C ILE A 161 -11.37 -7.88 -5.18
N VAL A 162 -12.49 -7.41 -5.72
CA VAL A 162 -12.55 -6.39 -6.77
C VAL A 162 -13.49 -5.29 -6.33
N GLY A 163 -13.00 -4.05 -6.25
CA GLY A 163 -13.80 -2.88 -5.85
C GLY A 163 -14.43 -2.16 -7.04
N GLY A 164 -15.60 -1.56 -6.84
CA GLY A 164 -16.32 -0.75 -7.83
C GLY A 164 -17.00 0.46 -7.17
N PRO A 165 -16.28 1.59 -7.01
CA PRO A 165 -16.76 2.74 -6.25
C PRO A 165 -17.94 3.48 -6.88
N SER A 166 -18.23 3.24 -8.15
CA SER A 166 -19.33 3.90 -8.87
C SER A 166 -20.60 3.05 -8.94
N ASP A 167 -20.57 1.83 -8.39
CA ASP A 167 -21.73 0.93 -8.34
C ASP A 167 -22.93 1.57 -7.61
N ASN A 168 -24.13 1.22 -8.06
CA ASN A 168 -25.40 1.66 -7.47
C ASN A 168 -25.42 3.16 -7.18
N ARG A 169 -25.26 3.97 -8.24
CA ARG A 169 -25.24 5.44 -8.18
C ARG A 169 -24.20 5.97 -7.18
N THR A 170 -22.98 5.44 -7.23
CA THR A 170 -21.83 5.82 -6.38
C THR A 170 -21.94 5.45 -4.89
N THR A 171 -22.90 4.59 -4.52
CA THR A 171 -22.85 3.88 -3.24
C THR A 171 -21.57 3.06 -3.16
N GLY A 172 -21.26 2.38 -4.26
CA GLY A 172 -20.09 1.54 -4.38
C GLY A 172 -20.27 0.18 -3.71
N ALA A 173 -19.46 -0.77 -4.13
CA ALA A 173 -19.43 -2.12 -3.56
C ALA A 173 -18.07 -2.78 -3.84
N ALA A 174 -17.87 -3.96 -3.26
CA ALA A 174 -16.80 -4.87 -3.65
C ALA A 174 -17.36 -6.28 -3.90
N TRP A 175 -16.71 -7.05 -4.76
CA TRP A 175 -17.07 -8.43 -5.07
C TRP A 175 -15.90 -9.34 -4.73
N VAL A 176 -16.20 -10.45 -4.06
CA VAL A 176 -15.21 -11.49 -3.78
C VAL A 176 -15.40 -12.62 -4.77
N PHE A 177 -14.30 -13.12 -5.31
CA PHE A 177 -14.26 -14.29 -6.18
C PHE A 177 -13.35 -15.35 -5.56
N THR A 178 -13.70 -16.62 -5.75
CA THR A 178 -12.89 -17.75 -5.30
C THR A 178 -12.58 -18.68 -6.44
N ARG A 179 -11.38 -19.23 -6.44
CA ARG A 179 -10.91 -20.24 -7.39
C ARG A 179 -11.23 -21.65 -6.87
N SER A 180 -11.81 -22.47 -7.73
CA SER A 180 -11.97 -23.92 -7.53
C SER A 180 -11.43 -24.67 -8.76
N SER A 181 -11.63 -25.99 -8.81
CA SER A 181 -11.35 -26.80 -10.00
C SER A 181 -12.09 -26.31 -11.25
N ASP A 182 -13.28 -25.72 -11.06
CA ASP A 182 -14.16 -25.28 -12.15
C ASP A 182 -13.86 -23.84 -12.60
N GLY A 183 -12.81 -23.22 -12.03
CA GLY A 183 -12.39 -21.86 -12.34
C GLY A 183 -12.76 -20.85 -11.27
N TRP A 184 -12.86 -19.58 -11.68
CA TRP A 184 -13.19 -18.47 -10.79
C TRP A 184 -14.68 -18.21 -10.77
N THR A 185 -15.26 -18.15 -9.58
CA THR A 185 -16.68 -17.85 -9.38
C THR A 185 -16.85 -16.75 -8.33
N GLN A 186 -17.89 -15.92 -8.47
CA GLN A 186 -18.23 -14.96 -7.43
C GLN A 186 -18.68 -15.70 -6.18
N HIS A 187 -18.13 -15.32 -5.05
CA HIS A 187 -18.34 -15.97 -3.77
C HIS A 187 -19.34 -15.20 -2.91
N GLY A 188 -20.63 -15.49 -3.12
CA GLY A 188 -21.75 -14.85 -2.43
C GLY A 188 -22.20 -13.54 -3.08
N ASN A 189 -22.98 -12.75 -2.32
CA ASN A 189 -23.42 -11.43 -2.76
C ASN A 189 -22.27 -10.41 -2.71
N LYS A 190 -22.43 -9.29 -3.42
CA LYS A 190 -21.51 -8.16 -3.31
C LYS A 190 -21.47 -7.63 -1.87
N LEU A 191 -20.30 -7.16 -1.45
CA LEU A 191 -20.08 -6.56 -0.15
C LEU A 191 -20.54 -5.11 -0.18
N VAL A 192 -21.57 -4.79 0.59
CA VAL A 192 -22.08 -3.43 0.81
C VAL A 192 -22.04 -3.15 2.31
N GLY A 193 -21.34 -2.08 2.66
CA GLY A 193 -21.15 -1.64 4.04
C GLY A 193 -22.37 -0.88 4.54
N SER A 194 -22.83 -1.23 5.74
CA SER A 194 -23.84 -0.49 6.48
C SER A 194 -23.21 0.49 7.47
N GLY A 195 -23.96 1.49 7.92
CA GLY A 195 -23.48 2.43 8.93
C GLY A 195 -22.47 3.48 8.41
N ALA A 196 -22.35 3.69 7.09
CA ALA A 196 -22.07 5.06 6.62
C ALA A 196 -23.22 5.90 7.19
N GLY A 197 -22.94 6.90 8.03
CA GLY A 197 -23.99 7.74 8.60
C GLY A 197 -24.79 8.45 7.51
N GLU A 198 -25.72 9.33 7.88
CA GLU A 198 -26.48 10.18 6.95
C GLU A 198 -25.60 11.26 6.28
N ALA A 199 -24.51 10.84 5.67
CA ALA A 199 -23.70 11.71 4.85
C ALA A 199 -24.53 12.14 3.64
N ALA A 200 -24.44 13.43 3.30
CA ALA A 200 -25.11 14.01 2.15
C ALA A 200 -24.69 13.37 0.80
N LEU A 201 -23.61 12.57 0.79
CA LEU A 201 -23.08 11.90 -0.39
C LEU A 201 -22.87 10.40 -0.13
N PRO A 202 -23.11 9.55 -1.13
CA PRO A 202 -22.89 8.12 -1.02
C PRO A 202 -21.38 7.81 -0.82
N PRO A 203 -21.04 6.70 -0.14
CA PRO A 203 -19.68 6.45 0.35
C PRO A 203 -18.62 6.22 -0.75
N GLY A 204 -19.01 5.76 -1.93
CA GLY A 204 -18.09 5.33 -2.97
C GLY A 204 -17.25 4.14 -2.52
N GLN A 205 -17.87 3.17 -1.85
CA GLN A 205 -17.22 1.96 -1.32
C GLN A 205 -16.56 1.15 -2.44
N GLY A 206 -15.39 0.56 -2.16
CA GLY A 206 -14.63 -0.21 -3.15
C GLY A 206 -13.64 0.66 -3.93
N MET A 207 -13.38 1.89 -3.46
CA MET A 207 -12.29 2.71 -3.96
C MET A 207 -10.94 2.04 -3.68
N CYS A 208 -10.79 1.43 -2.52
CA CYS A 208 -9.67 0.57 -2.18
C CYS A 208 -10.17 -0.70 -1.48
N VAL A 209 -9.45 -1.80 -1.70
CA VAL A 209 -9.76 -3.13 -1.16
C VAL A 209 -8.48 -3.80 -0.70
N ALA A 210 -8.56 -4.62 0.35
CA ALA A 210 -7.51 -5.57 0.71
C ALA A 210 -8.14 -6.85 1.26
N VAL A 211 -7.41 -7.96 1.18
CA VAL A 211 -7.81 -9.27 1.68
C VAL A 211 -6.65 -9.90 2.46
N SER A 212 -6.96 -10.61 3.55
CA SER A 212 -5.97 -11.34 4.35
C SER A 212 -5.34 -12.50 3.56
N ALA A 213 -4.19 -12.99 4.03
CA ALA A 213 -3.46 -14.07 3.36
C ALA A 213 -4.30 -15.34 3.22
N ASP A 214 -5.17 -15.63 4.19
CA ASP A 214 -6.08 -16.78 4.18
C ASP A 214 -7.38 -16.55 3.38
N GLY A 215 -7.58 -15.35 2.82
CA GLY A 215 -8.76 -15.02 2.03
C GLY A 215 -10.05 -14.83 2.83
N LYS A 216 -10.00 -14.74 4.16
CA LYS A 216 -11.21 -14.74 5.02
C LYS A 216 -11.56 -13.41 5.66
N THR A 217 -10.65 -12.44 5.64
CA THR A 217 -10.91 -11.07 6.10
C THR A 217 -10.71 -10.13 4.93
N ALA A 218 -11.70 -9.30 4.64
CA ALA A 218 -11.64 -8.28 3.61
C ALA A 218 -11.90 -6.92 4.23
N ILE A 219 -11.15 -5.91 3.79
CA ILE A 219 -11.37 -4.52 4.14
C ILE A 219 -11.69 -3.74 2.89
N VAL A 220 -12.71 -2.88 2.97
CA VAL A 220 -13.20 -2.10 1.83
C VAL A 220 -13.34 -0.65 2.26
N GLY A 221 -12.62 0.24 1.58
CA GLY A 221 -12.66 1.68 1.81
C GLY A 221 -13.53 2.43 0.80
N GLY A 222 -14.14 3.51 1.24
CA GLY A 222 -14.80 4.51 0.41
C GLY A 222 -14.16 5.89 0.58
N TRP A 223 -14.22 6.73 -0.45
CA TRP A 223 -13.48 8.00 -0.51
C TRP A 223 -14.31 9.25 -0.19
N ARG A 224 -15.63 9.10 -0.07
CA ARG A 224 -16.55 10.24 0.11
C ARG A 224 -17.01 10.43 1.54
N THR A 225 -17.03 9.35 2.33
CA THR A 225 -17.44 9.36 3.73
C THR A 225 -16.42 8.62 4.57
N GLU A 226 -16.49 8.75 5.89
CA GLU A 226 -15.72 7.92 6.84
C GLU A 226 -16.19 6.46 6.78
N GLY A 227 -15.93 5.78 5.66
CA GLY A 227 -16.50 4.49 5.32
C GLY A 227 -15.40 3.48 5.07
N VAL A 228 -14.93 2.81 6.12
CA VAL A 228 -14.08 1.63 5.98
C VAL A 228 -14.72 0.48 6.71
N TRP A 229 -15.02 -0.58 5.97
CA TRP A 229 -15.75 -1.73 6.47
C TRP A 229 -14.86 -2.96 6.43
N VAL A 230 -14.95 -3.75 7.50
CA VAL A 230 -14.33 -5.06 7.58
C VAL A 230 -15.40 -6.11 7.42
N PHE A 231 -15.18 -7.03 6.49
CA PHE A 231 -16.00 -8.20 6.25
C PHE A 231 -15.20 -9.45 6.58
N THR A 232 -15.88 -10.45 7.12
CA THR A 232 -15.29 -11.76 7.43
C THR A 232 -16.11 -12.87 6.82
N ARG A 233 -15.42 -13.93 6.40
CA ARG A 233 -16.04 -15.09 5.77
C ARG A 233 -16.17 -16.24 6.75
N SER A 234 -17.36 -16.82 6.83
CA SER A 234 -17.59 -18.14 7.41
C SER A 234 -18.34 -19.01 6.41
N GLY A 235 -17.72 -20.11 5.97
CA GLY A 235 -18.23 -20.94 4.88
C GLY A 235 -18.42 -20.12 3.59
N SER A 236 -19.65 -20.09 3.06
CA SER A 236 -20.01 -19.33 1.87
C SER A 236 -20.44 -17.88 2.13
N VAL A 237 -20.52 -17.46 3.39
CA VAL A 237 -21.14 -16.20 3.78
C VAL A 237 -20.10 -15.18 4.20
N TRP A 238 -20.12 -14.02 3.56
CA TRP A 238 -19.43 -12.82 4.00
C TRP A 238 -20.36 -11.99 4.88
N THR A 239 -19.91 -11.67 6.09
CA THR A 239 -20.62 -10.81 7.03
C THR A 239 -19.82 -9.56 7.31
N GLN A 240 -20.47 -8.40 7.41
CA GLN A 240 -19.81 -7.21 7.93
C GLN A 240 -19.51 -7.45 9.40
N GLN A 241 -18.22 -7.53 9.72
CA GLN A 241 -17.76 -7.68 11.09
C GLN A 241 -17.82 -6.35 11.84
N GLY A 242 -17.52 -5.26 11.15
CA GLY A 242 -17.55 -3.93 11.75
C GLY A 242 -17.18 -2.84 10.76
N LYS A 243 -17.42 -1.60 11.19
CA LYS A 243 -16.94 -0.39 10.52
C LYS A 243 -15.80 0.18 11.36
N LEU A 244 -14.69 0.53 10.73
CA LEU A 244 -13.57 1.16 11.42
C LEU A 244 -13.90 2.63 11.64
N ILE A 245 -14.07 3.00 12.91
CA ILE A 245 -14.36 4.37 13.33
C ILE A 245 -13.08 4.98 13.86
N SER A 246 -12.50 5.93 13.12
CA SER A 246 -11.33 6.65 13.61
C SER A 246 -11.75 7.80 14.52
N THR A 247 -11.24 7.82 15.74
CA THR A 247 -11.39 8.95 16.65
C THR A 247 -10.35 10.03 16.34
N GLY A 248 -10.76 11.29 16.46
CA GLY A 248 -9.90 12.44 16.20
C GLY A 248 -9.55 12.67 14.73
N ALA A 249 -10.34 12.13 13.79
CA ALA A 249 -10.26 12.47 12.38
C ALA A 249 -11.05 13.75 12.07
N VAL A 250 -10.48 14.61 11.24
CA VAL A 250 -11.10 15.82 10.71
C VAL A 250 -11.05 15.74 9.20
N GLY A 251 -11.95 14.98 8.57
CA GLY A 251 -12.02 14.90 7.11
C GLY A 251 -12.31 13.51 6.57
N ARG A 252 -11.98 13.29 5.30
CA ARG A 252 -12.26 12.03 4.58
C ARG A 252 -11.23 10.97 4.94
N LEU A 253 -11.71 9.75 5.15
CA LEU A 253 -10.93 8.54 5.44
C LEU A 253 -11.15 7.51 4.34
N GLY A 254 -10.36 6.44 4.35
CA GLY A 254 -10.60 5.28 3.47
C GLY A 254 -10.19 5.52 2.03
N THR A 255 -9.37 6.56 1.77
CA THR A 255 -8.75 6.77 0.46
C THR A 255 -7.64 5.77 0.18
N SER A 256 -7.01 5.25 1.23
CA SER A 256 -6.07 4.14 1.18
C SER A 256 -6.24 3.25 2.41
N ILE A 257 -5.97 1.96 2.25
CA ILE A 257 -6.04 0.96 3.32
C ILE A 257 -4.92 -0.05 3.18
N ALA A 258 -4.52 -0.67 4.28
CA ALA A 258 -3.69 -1.87 4.30
C ALA A 258 -4.18 -2.85 5.37
N LEU A 259 -3.93 -4.14 5.17
CA LEU A 259 -4.33 -5.23 6.06
C LEU A 259 -3.16 -6.20 6.23
N SER A 260 -2.88 -6.64 7.45
CA SER A 260 -1.86 -7.66 7.73
C SER A 260 -2.28 -9.03 7.18
N ALA A 261 -1.30 -9.93 7.01
CA ALA A 261 -1.55 -11.27 6.46
C ALA A 261 -2.54 -12.08 7.32
N ASP A 262 -2.47 -11.94 8.64
CA ASP A 262 -3.39 -12.59 9.59
C ASP A 262 -4.78 -11.93 9.66
N GLY A 263 -4.98 -10.79 8.99
CA GLY A 263 -6.24 -10.06 8.97
C GLY A 263 -6.59 -9.35 10.29
N ASN A 264 -5.62 -9.16 11.19
CA ASN A 264 -5.86 -8.57 12.51
C ASN A 264 -5.35 -7.14 12.68
N ILE A 265 -4.58 -6.60 11.74
CA ILE A 265 -4.08 -5.23 11.78
C ILE A 265 -4.51 -4.54 10.50
N ALA A 266 -5.22 -3.44 10.64
CA ALA A 266 -5.64 -2.61 9.52
C ALA A 266 -5.09 -1.20 9.70
N ILE A 267 -4.66 -0.58 8.61
CA ILE A 267 -4.30 0.84 8.59
C ILE A 267 -5.20 1.55 7.59
N VAL A 268 -5.78 2.67 8.01
CA VAL A 268 -6.69 3.50 7.20
C VAL A 268 -6.09 4.87 7.01
N GLY A 269 -5.99 5.33 5.77
CA GLY A 269 -5.48 6.65 5.43
C GLY A 269 -6.58 7.71 5.41
N GLY A 270 -6.25 8.92 5.88
CA GLY A 270 -7.08 10.11 5.82
C GLY A 270 -6.25 11.34 5.42
N PRO A 271 -5.97 11.52 4.13
CA PRO A 271 -5.16 12.63 3.62
C PRO A 271 -5.83 14.00 3.71
N GLY A 272 -7.11 14.04 4.13
CA GLY A 272 -7.83 15.28 4.41
C GLY A 272 -7.80 15.68 5.88
N ASP A 273 -7.15 14.91 6.75
CA ASP A 273 -7.09 15.18 8.19
C ASP A 273 -6.35 16.48 8.52
N ASN A 274 -6.86 17.19 9.53
CA ASN A 274 -6.40 18.51 10.00
C ASN A 274 -6.24 19.55 8.88
N PRO A 275 -7.33 19.88 8.14
CA PRO A 275 -7.25 20.75 6.96
C PRO A 275 -6.91 22.23 7.26
N TRP A 276 -6.66 22.59 8.53
CA TRP A 276 -6.47 23.97 8.99
C TRP A 276 -5.23 24.12 9.88
N ASP A 277 -4.07 23.61 9.47
CA ASP A 277 -2.84 24.14 10.02
C ASP A 277 -2.66 25.60 9.55
N ARG A 278 -2.91 26.56 10.45
CA ARG A 278 -2.77 28.00 10.22
C ARG A 278 -1.31 28.46 10.16
N SER A 279 -0.35 27.59 10.43
CA SER A 279 1.08 27.90 10.31
C SER A 279 1.58 27.94 8.86
N VAL A 280 0.79 27.41 7.91
CA VAL A 280 1.07 27.51 6.47
C VAL A 280 0.05 28.42 5.76
N PRO A 281 0.50 29.52 5.12
CA PRO A 281 -0.37 30.36 4.29
C PRO A 281 -0.98 29.55 3.11
N PHE A 282 -2.17 29.95 2.65
CA PHE A 282 -2.88 29.46 1.45
C PHE A 282 -3.69 28.13 1.55
N GLY A 283 -3.98 27.60 2.74
CA GLY A 283 -4.91 26.46 2.87
C GLY A 283 -4.33 25.12 2.42
N LEU A 284 -3.00 25.05 2.32
CA LEU A 284 -2.20 23.89 1.94
C LEU A 284 -1.88 22.97 3.15
N GLY A 285 -2.46 23.26 4.33
CA GLY A 285 -2.10 22.70 5.63
C GLY A 285 -2.84 21.45 6.09
N ALA A 286 -3.40 20.64 5.18
CA ALA A 286 -3.94 19.33 5.57
C ALA A 286 -2.77 18.38 5.83
N ALA A 287 -2.34 18.26 7.09
CA ALA A 287 -1.24 17.37 7.48
C ALA A 287 -1.52 15.91 7.08
N GLY A 288 -2.80 15.53 7.01
CA GLY A 288 -3.22 14.15 6.80
C GLY A 288 -2.79 13.24 7.96
N ALA A 289 -3.34 12.04 8.00
CA ALA A 289 -2.97 11.03 8.98
C ALA A 289 -3.30 9.63 8.48
N ALA A 290 -2.83 8.62 9.20
CA ALA A 290 -3.32 7.27 9.10
C ALA A 290 -3.70 6.73 10.48
N TRP A 291 -4.64 5.79 10.55
CA TRP A 291 -5.11 5.20 11.81
C TRP A 291 -4.88 3.70 11.79
N VAL A 292 -4.24 3.20 12.85
CA VAL A 292 -3.99 1.77 13.06
C VAL A 292 -5.12 1.19 13.89
N PHE A 293 -5.71 0.12 13.40
CA PHE A 293 -6.72 -0.67 14.10
C PHE A 293 -6.20 -2.09 14.32
N THR A 294 -6.48 -2.64 15.49
CA THR A 294 -6.20 -4.04 15.81
C THR A 294 -7.49 -4.78 16.12
N ARG A 295 -7.53 -6.04 15.71
CA ARG A 295 -8.64 -6.96 15.95
C ARG A 295 -8.31 -7.91 17.10
N SER A 296 -9.21 -7.99 18.08
CA SER A 296 -9.15 -9.01 19.14
C SER A 296 -10.56 -9.46 19.49
N GLY A 297 -10.77 -10.77 19.63
CA GLY A 297 -12.10 -11.33 19.96
C GLY A 297 -13.22 -10.94 18.98
N GLY A 298 -12.88 -10.64 17.72
CA GLY A 298 -13.85 -10.17 16.73
C GLY A 298 -14.17 -8.66 16.80
N VAL A 299 -13.53 -7.90 17.68
CA VAL A 299 -13.71 -6.46 17.83
C VAL A 299 -12.52 -5.71 17.27
N TRP A 300 -12.77 -4.67 16.48
CA TRP A 300 -11.74 -3.76 15.97
C TRP A 300 -11.62 -2.53 16.86
N THR A 301 -10.40 -2.20 17.26
CA THR A 301 -10.12 -1.06 18.14
C THR A 301 -8.99 -0.24 17.56
N GLN A 302 -9.18 1.08 17.47
CA GLN A 302 -8.11 2.00 17.12
C GLN A 302 -7.01 1.95 18.19
N GLN A 303 -5.77 1.76 17.77
CA GLN A 303 -4.59 1.82 18.64
C GLN A 303 -3.92 3.18 18.52
N ASN A 304 -3.51 3.55 17.30
CA ASN A 304 -2.64 4.70 17.07
C ASN A 304 -3.19 5.58 15.95
N LYS A 305 -2.97 6.89 16.08
CA LYS A 305 -3.01 7.84 14.96
C LYS A 305 -1.57 8.11 14.53
N LEU A 306 -1.24 7.72 13.32
CA LEU A 306 0.05 7.95 12.67
C LEU A 306 0.01 9.34 12.02
N ILE A 307 0.87 10.22 12.52
CA ILE A 307 1.10 11.56 12.00
C ILE A 307 2.59 11.70 11.69
N SER A 308 2.92 12.64 10.82
CA SER A 308 4.32 13.02 10.59
C SER A 308 4.64 14.33 11.29
N THR A 309 5.89 14.49 11.72
CA THR A 309 6.42 15.75 12.25
C THR A 309 7.08 16.53 11.12
N GLY A 310 6.58 17.72 10.79
CA GLY A 310 7.11 18.58 9.72
C GLY A 310 6.08 18.91 8.64
N ALA A 311 6.50 19.64 7.58
CA ALA A 311 5.64 20.05 6.47
C ALA A 311 5.28 18.85 5.58
N VAL A 312 4.38 18.00 6.06
CA VAL A 312 3.85 16.87 5.31
C VAL A 312 2.45 17.23 4.84
N GLY A 313 2.32 17.50 3.55
CA GLY A 313 1.01 17.53 2.91
C GLY A 313 0.42 16.12 2.85
N ARG A 314 -0.83 15.98 3.30
CA ARG A 314 -1.76 14.89 2.97
C ARG A 314 -1.23 13.47 3.26
N LEU A 315 -0.60 13.25 4.41
CA LEU A 315 -0.22 11.91 4.88
C LEU A 315 -1.44 10.96 4.87
N GLY A 316 -1.23 9.69 4.51
CA GLY A 316 -2.31 8.71 4.37
C GLY A 316 -2.90 8.64 2.96
N THR A 317 -2.24 9.24 1.97
CA THR A 317 -2.67 9.09 0.58
C THR A 317 -2.37 7.69 0.04
N SER A 318 -1.27 7.07 0.48
CA SER A 318 -0.93 5.68 0.18
C SER A 318 -0.39 5.00 1.43
N ILE A 319 -0.63 3.69 1.57
CA ILE A 319 -0.18 2.89 2.70
C ILE A 319 0.29 1.53 2.18
N ALA A 320 1.41 1.04 2.72
CA ALA A 320 1.75 -0.38 2.68
C ALA A 320 2.08 -0.87 4.10
N LEU A 321 1.76 -2.15 4.36
CA LEU A 321 1.93 -2.82 5.64
C LEU A 321 2.64 -4.16 5.41
N SER A 322 3.62 -4.48 6.24
CA SER A 322 4.28 -5.77 6.23
C SER A 322 3.30 -6.90 6.59
N ALA A 323 3.57 -8.12 6.13
CA ALA A 323 2.69 -9.27 6.37
C ALA A 323 2.43 -9.53 7.86
N ASP A 324 3.44 -9.35 8.71
CA ASP A 324 3.36 -9.46 10.17
C ASP A 324 2.72 -8.23 10.85
N GLY A 325 2.45 -7.17 10.10
CA GLY A 325 1.87 -5.92 10.57
C GLY A 325 2.77 -5.07 11.47
N ASN A 326 4.08 -5.32 11.47
CA ASN A 326 5.03 -4.60 12.33
C ASN A 326 5.66 -3.37 11.67
N ILE A 327 5.67 -3.29 10.34
CA ILE A 327 6.24 -2.17 9.59
C ILE A 327 5.17 -1.62 8.65
N ALA A 328 4.87 -0.34 8.81
CA ALA A 328 4.02 0.40 7.88
C ALA A 328 4.84 1.49 7.18
N ILE A 329 4.56 1.74 5.92
CA ILE A 329 5.00 2.95 5.23
C ILE A 329 3.77 3.72 4.77
N VAL A 330 3.74 5.02 5.08
CA VAL A 330 2.62 5.90 4.78
C VAL A 330 3.12 7.08 3.96
N GLY A 331 2.52 7.26 2.77
CA GLY A 331 2.84 8.35 1.84
C GLY A 331 1.96 9.59 2.03
N GLY A 332 2.52 10.75 1.76
CA GLY A 332 1.84 12.04 1.66
C GLY A 332 2.42 12.90 0.54
N PHE A 333 1.56 13.66 -0.15
CA PHE A 333 1.98 14.59 -1.20
C PHE A 333 2.03 16.01 -0.66
N ALA A 334 3.18 16.68 -0.84
CA ALA A 334 3.40 18.08 -0.50
C ALA A 334 3.99 18.81 -1.71
N GLU A 335 3.81 20.13 -1.80
CA GLU A 335 4.35 20.95 -2.90
C GLU A 335 5.89 20.90 -2.96
N ASP A 336 6.56 20.62 -1.84
CA ASP A 336 8.02 20.51 -1.73
C ASP A 336 8.58 19.10 -2.05
N GLY A 337 7.78 18.21 -2.65
CA GLY A 337 8.26 16.90 -3.15
C GLY A 337 7.67 15.66 -2.48
N GLY A 338 6.71 15.82 -1.56
CA GLY A 338 6.06 14.70 -0.85
C GLY A 338 6.98 13.94 0.11
N VAL A 339 6.41 12.97 0.83
CA VAL A 339 7.14 12.15 1.81
C VAL A 339 6.58 10.74 1.87
N ALA A 340 7.41 9.78 2.27
CA ALA A 340 6.99 8.49 2.79
C ALA A 340 7.61 8.29 4.17
N VAL A 341 6.78 7.98 5.16
CA VAL A 341 7.21 7.81 6.55
C VAL A 341 7.06 6.36 6.94
N VAL A 342 8.14 5.77 7.46
CA VAL A 342 8.14 4.41 8.00
C VAL A 342 7.77 4.44 9.48
N PHE A 343 6.81 3.62 9.86
CA PHE A 343 6.38 3.40 11.24
C PHE A 343 6.67 1.95 11.63
N THR A 344 7.33 1.76 12.76
CA THR A 344 7.60 0.43 13.34
C THR A 344 6.79 0.24 14.61
N ARG A 345 6.09 -0.89 14.72
CA ARG A 345 5.39 -1.28 15.93
C ARG A 345 6.39 -1.83 16.94
N GLY A 346 6.59 -1.14 18.06
CA GLY A 346 7.39 -1.65 19.17
C GLY A 346 6.59 -2.63 20.04
N SER A 347 7.28 -3.61 20.63
CA SER A 347 6.84 -4.21 21.89
C SER A 347 7.11 -3.18 22.99
N GLY A 348 6.06 -2.67 23.62
CA GLY A 348 6.22 -1.86 24.83
C GLY A 348 6.89 -2.62 25.96
#